data_AF-A0A8X8BJ61-F1
#
_entry.id   AF-A0A8X8BJ61-F1
#
_cell.length_a   1.000
_cell.length_b   1.000
_cell.length_c   1.000
_cell.angle_alpha   90.00
_cell.angle_beta   90.00
_cell.angle_gamma   90.00
#
_symmetry.space_group_name_H-M   'P 1'
#
loop_
_entity.id
_entity.type
_entity.pdbx_description
1 polymer ?
#
loop_
_entity_poly.entity_id
_entity_poly.type
_entity_poly.pdbx_seq_one_letter_code
_entity_poly.pdbx_strand_id
1 'polypeptide(L)'
;MKGGGPLNRNPDELQVFPGNLPLTRPSVAEVPVVLPEALRVSLLLFPPALLGVAEVLRSRVPKALGRLLAVTTGPYRIWHQDYRSFRETTIYFMIGLELFQKKSYVEALMYLIFAYQYNKELLSKGQYRGHDENLLSHYRRECLLKLNEHAAGLFESGDDQEVNNGLSIMNELVVPCLPLLLIDELEEKDVVAVEDMRNRWCSYLGQEMEANLQEKLTDFLPKLLDCSTEIKTFRDPPKLPSYSTNELYERFKKVMLSLSRTPADGR
;
A
#
# COMPACT_ATOMS: atom_id res chain seq x y z
N MET A 1 39.57 -42.36 -73.49
CA MET A 1 41.00 -42.08 -73.73
C MET A 1 41.62 -41.55 -72.46
N LYS A 2 42.71 -42.22 -72.01
CA LYS A 2 43.87 -41.79 -71.18
C LYS A 2 43.68 -40.63 -70.18
N GLY A 3 44.11 -40.70 -68.93
CA GLY A 3 45.02 -41.62 -68.25
C GLY A 3 45.71 -40.87 -67.08
N GLY A 4 46.21 -41.60 -66.08
CA GLY A 4 47.10 -41.06 -65.04
C GLY A 4 47.07 -41.83 -63.72
N GLY A 5 48.01 -42.75 -63.51
CA GLY A 5 48.55 -43.11 -62.18
C GLY A 5 50.01 -42.63 -62.07
N PRO A 6 50.85 -43.14 -61.15
CA PRO A 6 50.59 -43.65 -59.80
C PRO A 6 51.61 -43.15 -58.72
N LEU A 7 51.32 -43.48 -57.45
CA LEU A 7 52.20 -43.84 -56.30
C LEU A 7 53.53 -43.09 -56.05
N ASN A 8 53.71 -42.61 -54.81
CA ASN A 8 54.85 -43.05 -53.99
C ASN A 8 54.54 -43.04 -52.48
N ARG A 9 54.76 -44.19 -51.83
CA ARG A 9 54.82 -44.34 -50.37
C ARG A 9 56.27 -44.09 -49.94
N ASN A 10 56.49 -43.65 -48.70
CA ASN A 10 57.67 -44.10 -47.98
C ASN A 10 57.26 -44.72 -46.63
N PRO A 11 57.86 -45.88 -46.26
CA PRO A 11 57.52 -46.65 -45.08
C PRO A 11 58.54 -46.42 -43.95
N ASP A 12 58.06 -46.39 -42.71
CA ASP A 12 58.76 -46.77 -41.48
C ASP A 12 57.63 -46.97 -40.45
N GLU A 13 57.11 -48.20 -40.27
CA GLU A 13 57.54 -49.14 -39.22
C GLU A 13 57.51 -48.50 -37.81
N LEU A 14 56.42 -48.70 -37.06
CA LEU A 14 56.12 -49.82 -36.15
C LEU A 14 56.41 -49.47 -34.67
N GLN A 15 55.30 -49.41 -33.92
CA GLN A 15 55.09 -49.84 -32.53
C GLN A 15 56.07 -49.42 -31.42
N VAL A 16 55.56 -48.62 -30.46
CA VAL A 16 55.67 -48.89 -29.01
C VAL A 16 54.43 -48.30 -28.27
N PHE A 17 53.62 -49.15 -27.63
CA PHE A 17 52.78 -48.79 -26.46
C PHE A 17 53.66 -48.94 -25.20
N PRO A 18 53.52 -48.17 -24.09
CA PRO A 18 52.24 -48.09 -23.34
C PRO A 18 52.00 -46.77 -22.56
N GLY A 19 50.78 -46.57 -22.02
CA GLY A 19 50.57 -45.63 -20.91
C GLY A 19 49.20 -44.95 -20.89
N ASN A 20 48.28 -45.54 -20.10
CA ASN A 20 47.05 -44.97 -19.55
C ASN A 20 46.85 -43.45 -19.71
N LEU A 21 45.93 -43.03 -20.58
CA LEU A 21 45.25 -41.74 -20.42
C LEU A 21 44.06 -41.91 -19.47
N PRO A 22 43.85 -40.99 -18.51
CA PRO A 22 42.74 -41.09 -17.58
C PRO A 22 41.42 -40.83 -18.31
N LEU A 23 40.44 -41.71 -18.12
CA LEU A 23 39.03 -41.46 -18.42
C LEU A 23 38.56 -40.28 -17.56
N THR A 24 38.64 -39.07 -18.09
CA THR A 24 37.96 -37.92 -17.52
C THR A 24 36.46 -38.11 -17.70
N ARG A 25 35.75 -38.31 -16.57
CA ARG A 25 34.29 -38.25 -16.53
C ARG A 25 33.83 -36.92 -17.15
N PRO A 26 32.79 -36.90 -18.00
CA PRO A 26 32.21 -35.65 -18.43
C PRO A 26 31.67 -34.93 -17.20
N SER A 27 32.14 -33.69 -17.00
CA SER A 27 31.57 -32.76 -16.04
C SER A 27 30.09 -32.59 -16.35
N VAL A 28 29.23 -32.92 -15.39
CA VAL A 28 27.79 -32.67 -15.49
C VAL A 28 27.62 -31.15 -15.47
N ALA A 29 27.47 -30.55 -16.65
CA ALA A 29 27.07 -29.16 -16.76
C ALA A 29 25.70 -29.01 -16.08
N GLU A 30 25.65 -28.23 -14.99
CA GLU A 30 24.42 -27.85 -14.30
C GLU A 30 23.55 -27.05 -15.28
N VAL A 31 22.54 -27.70 -15.86
CA VAL A 31 21.47 -27.02 -16.59
C VAL A 31 20.61 -26.31 -15.53
N PRO A 32 20.47 -24.97 -15.57
CA PRO A 32 19.60 -24.27 -14.64
C PRO A 32 18.15 -24.70 -14.90
N VAL A 33 17.56 -25.40 -13.93
CA VAL A 33 16.13 -25.74 -13.96
C VAL A 33 15.34 -24.45 -13.72
N VAL A 34 14.86 -23.83 -14.80
CA VAL A 34 13.93 -22.70 -14.71
C VAL A 34 12.53 -23.27 -14.43
N LEU A 35 12.10 -23.19 -13.18
CA LEU A 35 10.74 -23.57 -12.78
C LEU A 35 9.71 -22.56 -13.34
N PRO A 36 8.58 -23.02 -13.91
CA PRO A 36 7.48 -22.16 -14.33
C PRO A 36 6.98 -21.27 -13.18
N GLU A 37 6.62 -20.01 -13.46
CA GLU A 37 6.13 -19.07 -12.44
C GLU A 37 4.95 -19.62 -11.63
N ALA A 38 4.05 -20.38 -12.24
CA ALA A 38 2.93 -21.03 -11.53
C ALA A 38 3.40 -22.03 -10.46
N LEU A 39 4.48 -22.77 -10.71
CA LEU A 39 5.11 -23.65 -9.72
C LEU A 39 5.82 -22.84 -8.64
N ARG A 40 6.45 -21.70 -8.97
CA ARG A 40 7.02 -20.79 -7.98
C ARG A 40 5.91 -20.26 -7.06
N VAL A 41 4.82 -19.75 -7.60
CA VAL A 41 3.67 -19.24 -6.82
C VAL A 41 3.05 -20.34 -5.94
N SER A 42 2.93 -21.57 -6.44
CA SER A 42 2.39 -22.71 -5.69
C SER A 42 3.32 -23.15 -4.55
N LEU A 43 4.64 -23.13 -4.77
CA LEU A 43 5.67 -23.39 -3.74
C LEU A 43 5.68 -22.31 -2.65
N LEU A 44 5.33 -21.07 -3.00
CA LEU A 44 5.23 -19.94 -2.07
C LEU A 44 3.89 -19.98 -1.29
N LEU A 45 2.80 -20.47 -1.87
CA LEU A 45 1.49 -20.53 -1.22
C LEU A 45 1.33 -21.70 -0.23
N PHE A 46 2.12 -22.78 -0.35
CA PHE A 46 2.04 -23.96 0.54
C PHE A 46 3.37 -24.35 1.20
N PRO A 47 3.87 -23.58 2.19
CA PRO A 47 5.06 -23.97 2.98
C PRO A 47 4.92 -25.30 3.76
N PRO A 48 3.77 -25.63 4.39
CA PRO A 48 3.67 -26.85 5.19
C PRO A 48 3.67 -28.13 4.35
N ALA A 49 3.07 -28.10 3.15
CA ALA A 49 3.03 -29.25 2.25
C ALA A 49 4.41 -29.57 1.64
N LEU A 50 5.33 -28.61 1.66
CA LEU A 50 6.71 -28.79 1.23
C LEU A 50 7.64 -29.31 2.32
N LEU A 51 7.23 -29.45 3.58
CA LEU A 51 8.08 -30.11 4.57
C LEU A 51 8.42 -31.54 4.11
N GLY A 52 7.44 -32.30 3.62
CA GLY A 52 7.67 -33.65 3.11
C GLY A 52 8.53 -33.71 1.83
N VAL A 53 8.40 -32.73 0.94
CA VAL A 53 9.21 -32.65 -0.31
C VAL A 53 10.62 -32.10 -0.03
N ALA A 54 10.74 -31.16 0.91
CA ALA A 54 12.01 -30.62 1.37
C ALA A 54 12.83 -31.65 2.14
N GLU A 55 12.21 -32.59 2.87
CA GLU A 55 12.88 -33.74 3.50
C GLU A 55 13.57 -34.62 2.43
N VAL A 56 12.86 -34.92 1.34
CA VAL A 56 13.37 -35.73 0.22
C VAL A 56 14.51 -35.00 -0.52
N LEU A 57 14.35 -33.71 -0.78
CA LEU A 57 15.38 -32.89 -1.44
C LEU A 57 16.61 -32.64 -0.55
N ARG A 58 16.44 -32.57 0.79
CA ARG A 58 17.52 -32.43 1.78
C ARG A 58 18.47 -33.62 1.77
N SER A 59 17.95 -34.83 1.50
CA SER A 59 18.76 -36.05 1.40
C SER A 59 19.62 -36.14 0.12
N ARG A 60 19.19 -35.50 -0.99
CA ARG A 60 19.80 -35.71 -2.31
C ARG A 60 20.67 -34.56 -2.83
N VAL A 61 20.38 -33.29 -2.50
CA VAL A 61 21.19 -32.15 -3.02
C VAL A 61 21.30 -30.98 -2.03
N PRO A 62 22.12 -31.08 -0.96
CA PRO A 62 22.17 -30.10 0.13
C PRO A 62 22.61 -28.69 -0.32
N LYS A 63 23.58 -28.61 -1.24
CA LYS A 63 24.14 -27.32 -1.73
C LYS A 63 23.24 -26.62 -2.75
N ALA A 64 22.45 -27.37 -3.54
CA ALA A 64 21.46 -26.77 -4.43
C ALA A 64 20.25 -26.30 -3.62
N LEU A 65 19.83 -27.04 -2.60
CA LEU A 65 18.75 -26.63 -1.69
C LEU A 65 19.11 -25.35 -0.91
N GLY A 66 20.36 -25.22 -0.43
CA GLY A 66 20.81 -24.00 0.24
C GLY A 66 20.75 -22.76 -0.66
N ARG A 67 21.15 -22.89 -1.93
CA ARG A 67 21.06 -21.80 -2.92
C ARG A 67 19.63 -21.55 -3.39
N LEU A 68 18.83 -22.59 -3.58
CA LEU A 68 17.42 -22.48 -3.96
C LEU A 68 16.64 -21.79 -2.83
N LEU A 69 16.79 -22.23 -1.58
CA LEU A 69 16.16 -21.62 -0.42
C LEU A 69 16.65 -20.18 -0.19
N ALA A 70 17.93 -19.87 -0.38
CA ALA A 70 18.43 -18.49 -0.27
C ALA A 70 17.84 -17.57 -1.37
N VAL A 71 17.77 -18.06 -2.62
CA VAL A 71 17.19 -17.31 -3.76
C VAL A 71 15.68 -17.20 -3.67
N THR A 72 14.99 -18.17 -3.06
CA THR A 72 13.52 -18.13 -2.88
C THR A 72 13.11 -17.40 -1.62
N THR A 73 13.88 -17.41 -0.53
CA THR A 73 13.45 -16.85 0.77
C THR A 73 13.40 -15.33 0.80
N GLY A 74 14.33 -14.62 0.15
CA GLY A 74 14.31 -13.15 0.10
C GLY A 74 13.07 -12.61 -0.62
N PRO A 75 12.88 -12.91 -1.92
CA PRO A 75 11.70 -12.51 -2.68
C PRO A 75 10.38 -13.00 -2.08
N TYR A 76 10.36 -14.21 -1.51
CA TYR A 76 9.19 -14.75 -0.80
C TYR A 76 8.81 -13.93 0.43
N ARG A 77 9.79 -13.59 1.27
CA ARG A 77 9.57 -12.79 2.49
C ARG A 77 9.05 -11.41 2.12
N ILE A 78 9.61 -10.78 1.08
CA ILE A 78 9.15 -9.49 0.57
C ILE A 78 7.69 -9.59 0.12
N TRP A 79 7.35 -10.61 -0.68
CA TRP A 79 5.97 -10.80 -1.15
C TRP A 79 4.97 -11.00 0.00
N HIS A 80 5.32 -11.81 1.01
CA HIS A 80 4.47 -12.01 2.19
C HIS A 80 4.35 -10.75 3.04
N GLN A 81 5.42 -9.96 3.13
CA GLN A 81 5.38 -8.68 3.82
C GLN A 81 4.47 -7.69 3.08
N ASP A 82 4.60 -7.59 1.76
CA ASP A 82 3.74 -6.74 0.92
C ASP A 82 2.27 -7.17 1.01
N TYR A 83 1.99 -8.48 1.00
CA TYR A 83 0.63 -8.98 1.20
C TYR A 83 0.09 -8.70 2.60
N ARG A 84 0.93 -8.76 3.64
CA ARG A 84 0.54 -8.35 4.99
C ARG A 84 0.17 -6.87 5.04
N SER A 85 1.01 -6.01 4.44
CA SER A 85 0.73 -4.58 4.33
C SER A 85 -0.56 -4.32 3.55
N PHE A 86 -0.80 -5.02 2.43
CA PHE A 86 -2.09 -4.94 1.71
C PHE A 86 -3.28 -5.32 2.59
N ARG A 87 -3.17 -6.39 3.38
CA ARG A 87 -4.24 -6.78 4.33
C ARG A 87 -4.45 -5.71 5.39
N GLU A 88 -3.40 -5.17 5.98
CA GLU A 88 -3.49 -4.10 6.98
C GLU A 88 -4.14 -2.84 6.39
N THR A 89 -3.72 -2.40 5.20
CA THR A 89 -4.34 -1.29 4.45
C THR A 89 -5.83 -1.56 4.19
N THR A 90 -6.19 -2.79 3.83
CA THR A 90 -7.59 -3.20 3.65
C THR A 90 -8.38 -3.07 4.94
N ILE A 91 -7.80 -3.44 6.08
CA ILE A 91 -8.44 -3.32 7.39
C ILE A 91 -8.64 -1.84 7.76
N TYR A 92 -7.62 -1.00 7.60
CA TYR A 92 -7.76 0.45 7.82
C TYR A 92 -8.90 1.01 6.97
N PHE A 93 -8.89 0.72 5.67
CA PHE A 93 -9.89 1.25 4.76
C PHE A 93 -11.30 0.79 5.12
N MET A 94 -11.47 -0.51 5.37
CA MET A 94 -12.74 -1.11 5.78
C MET A 94 -13.30 -0.47 7.04
N ILE A 95 -12.50 -0.35 8.10
CA ILE A 95 -12.94 0.25 9.37
C ILE A 95 -13.28 1.74 9.15
N GLY A 96 -12.45 2.46 8.41
CA GLY A 96 -12.69 3.86 8.07
C GLY A 96 -14.04 4.06 7.37
N LEU A 97 -14.36 3.23 6.37
CA LEU A 97 -15.65 3.26 5.67
C LEU A 97 -16.83 2.89 6.58
N GLU A 98 -16.70 1.85 7.41
CA GLU A 98 -17.75 1.44 8.34
C GLU A 98 -18.07 2.53 9.37
N LEU A 99 -17.05 3.24 9.87
CA LEU A 99 -17.21 4.37 10.78
C LEU A 99 -17.81 5.58 10.07
N PHE A 100 -17.36 5.86 8.84
CA PHE A 100 -17.90 6.92 8.00
C PHE A 100 -19.41 6.74 7.78
N GLN A 101 -19.86 5.52 7.47
CA GLN A 101 -21.29 5.21 7.31
C GLN A 101 -22.12 5.41 8.58
N LYS A 102 -21.50 5.25 9.75
CA LYS A 102 -22.11 5.52 11.05
C LYS A 102 -22.08 7.01 11.43
N LYS A 103 -21.52 7.87 10.57
CA LYS A 103 -21.25 9.29 10.83
C LYS A 103 -20.27 9.53 12.00
N SER A 104 -19.48 8.52 12.35
CA SER A 104 -18.42 8.62 13.36
C SER A 104 -17.14 9.19 12.75
N TYR A 105 -17.20 10.40 12.21
CA TYR A 105 -16.14 10.97 11.38
C TYR A 105 -14.82 11.19 12.13
N VAL A 106 -14.88 11.55 13.41
CA VAL A 106 -13.69 11.74 14.26
C VAL A 106 -12.87 10.44 14.33
N GLU A 107 -13.54 9.32 14.58
CA GLU A 107 -12.90 8.01 14.64
C GLU A 107 -12.47 7.55 13.23
N ALA A 108 -13.31 7.79 12.22
CA ALA A 108 -13.06 7.35 10.84
C ALA A 108 -11.81 8.00 10.23
N LEU A 109 -11.56 9.28 10.54
CA LEU A 109 -10.55 10.10 9.87
C LEU A 109 -9.16 9.46 9.87
N MET A 110 -8.69 9.02 11.04
CA MET A 110 -7.34 8.43 11.15
C MET A 110 -7.23 7.13 10.36
N TYR A 111 -8.27 6.28 10.39
CA TYR A 111 -8.26 5.05 9.57
C TYR A 111 -8.17 5.36 8.08
N LEU A 112 -8.90 6.36 7.59
CA LEU A 112 -8.91 6.75 6.17
C LEU A 112 -7.59 7.40 5.74
N ILE A 113 -6.96 8.23 6.59
CA ILE A 113 -5.66 8.84 6.33
C ILE A 113 -4.57 7.76 6.21
N PHE A 114 -4.47 6.85 7.18
CA PHE A 114 -3.46 5.78 7.14
C PHE A 114 -3.72 4.79 6.02
N ALA A 115 -4.99 4.48 5.71
CA ALA A 115 -5.33 3.67 4.55
C ALA A 115 -4.80 4.30 3.25
N TYR A 116 -5.01 5.61 3.04
CA TYR A 116 -4.52 6.30 1.84
C TYR A 116 -2.99 6.30 1.75
N GLN A 117 -2.29 6.65 2.85
CA GLN A 117 -0.83 6.68 2.89
C GLN A 117 -0.20 5.30 2.60
N TYR A 118 -0.65 4.26 3.29
CA TYR A 118 -0.15 2.91 3.04
C TYR A 118 -0.54 2.37 1.66
N ASN A 119 -1.68 2.80 1.12
CA ASN A 119 -2.05 2.45 -0.25
C ASN A 119 -1.11 3.08 -1.28
N LYS A 120 -0.73 4.35 -1.12
CA LYS A 120 0.27 5.01 -1.97
C LYS A 120 1.61 4.27 -1.94
N GLU A 121 2.08 3.85 -0.75
CA GLU A 121 3.29 3.03 -0.62
C GLU A 121 3.18 1.71 -1.38
N LEU A 122 2.03 1.02 -1.30
CA LEU A 122 1.79 -0.21 -2.04
C LEU A 122 1.78 0.02 -3.56
N LEU A 123 1.04 1.04 -4.02
CA LEU A 123 0.92 1.37 -5.44
C LEU A 123 2.25 1.82 -6.06
N SER A 124 3.16 2.42 -5.27
CA SER A 124 4.53 2.72 -5.71
C SER A 124 5.32 1.46 -6.13
N LYS A 125 4.92 0.28 -5.64
CA LYS A 125 5.49 -1.03 -5.99
C LYS A 125 4.77 -1.72 -7.16
N GLY A 126 3.69 -1.13 -7.67
CA GLY A 126 2.93 -1.59 -8.84
C GLY A 126 1.42 -1.41 -8.72
N GLN A 127 0.75 -1.19 -9.86
CA GLN A 127 -0.68 -0.85 -9.94
C GLN A 127 -1.66 -1.86 -9.31
N TYR A 128 -1.27 -3.14 -9.17
CA TYR A 128 -2.11 -4.20 -8.59
C TYR A 128 -1.72 -4.56 -7.15
N ARG A 129 -0.95 -3.69 -6.48
CA ARG A 129 -0.50 -3.91 -5.09
C ARG A 129 -1.43 -3.31 -4.05
N GLY A 130 -2.28 -2.37 -4.45
CA GLY A 130 -3.19 -1.63 -3.58
C GLY A 130 -4.63 -1.65 -4.04
N HIS A 131 -5.44 -0.81 -3.41
CA HIS A 131 -6.84 -0.51 -3.72
C HIS A 131 -6.96 0.68 -4.67
N ASP A 132 -8.18 0.92 -5.16
CA ASP A 132 -8.53 2.10 -5.96
C ASP A 132 -8.23 3.39 -5.19
N GLU A 133 -7.24 4.12 -5.70
CA GLU A 133 -6.74 5.34 -5.11
C GLU A 133 -7.78 6.46 -5.08
N ASN A 134 -8.62 6.55 -6.12
CA ASN A 134 -9.65 7.58 -6.21
C ASN A 134 -10.69 7.41 -5.10
N LEU A 135 -11.03 6.17 -4.77
CA LEU A 135 -12.00 5.86 -3.73
C LEU A 135 -11.45 6.23 -2.34
N LEU A 136 -10.20 5.89 -2.06
CA LEU A 136 -9.52 6.26 -0.81
C LEU A 136 -9.37 7.79 -0.69
N SER A 137 -8.92 8.45 -1.77
CA SER A 137 -8.81 9.91 -1.88
C SER A 137 -10.14 10.58 -1.55
N HIS A 138 -11.23 10.12 -2.18
CA HIS A 138 -12.58 10.63 -1.96
C HIS A 138 -13.02 10.51 -0.49
N TYR A 139 -13.02 9.31 0.11
CA TYR A 139 -13.52 9.18 1.48
C TYR A 139 -12.64 9.89 2.52
N ARG A 140 -11.33 9.97 2.30
CA ARG A 140 -10.43 10.79 3.14
C ARG A 140 -10.84 12.26 3.11
N ARG A 141 -11.03 12.82 1.91
CA ARG A 141 -11.44 14.22 1.71
C ARG A 141 -12.84 14.49 2.26
N GLU A 142 -13.81 13.65 1.91
CA GLU A 142 -15.19 13.78 2.41
C GLU A 142 -15.25 13.71 3.94
N CYS A 143 -14.42 12.88 4.58
CA CYS A 143 -14.39 12.80 6.04
C CYS A 143 -13.93 14.13 6.68
N LEU A 144 -12.93 14.79 6.07
CA LEU A 144 -12.48 16.12 6.52
C LEU A 144 -13.55 17.18 6.29
N LEU A 145 -14.18 17.18 5.12
CA LEU A 145 -15.28 18.11 4.81
C LEU A 145 -16.45 17.96 5.79
N LYS A 146 -16.83 16.71 6.14
CA LYS A 146 -17.89 16.44 7.12
C LYS A 146 -17.50 16.88 8.54
N LEU A 147 -16.24 16.71 8.93
CA LEU A 147 -15.75 17.22 10.22
C LEU A 147 -15.73 18.75 10.27
N ASN A 148 -15.29 19.38 9.18
CA ASN A 148 -15.31 20.84 9.04
C ASN A 148 -16.74 21.39 9.09
N GLU A 149 -17.68 20.78 8.36
CA GLU A 149 -19.10 21.12 8.38
C GLU A 149 -19.68 21.01 9.79
N HIS A 150 -19.37 19.91 10.50
CA HIS A 150 -19.80 19.72 11.88
C HIS A 150 -19.22 20.80 12.81
N ALA A 151 -17.92 21.06 12.71
CA ALA A 151 -17.24 22.08 13.52
C ALA A 151 -17.79 23.50 13.24
N ALA A 152 -18.08 23.81 11.99
CA ALA A 152 -18.70 25.07 11.60
C ALA A 152 -20.11 25.20 12.21
N GLY A 153 -20.93 24.14 12.17
CA GLY A 153 -22.26 24.15 12.79
C GLY A 153 -22.21 24.32 14.32
N LEU A 154 -21.21 23.73 14.98
CA LEU A 154 -20.96 23.96 16.41
C LEU A 154 -20.56 25.41 16.70
N PHE A 155 -19.72 25.99 15.86
CA PHE A 155 -19.32 27.40 15.96
C PHE A 155 -20.51 28.37 15.78
N GLU A 156 -21.41 28.08 14.85
CA GLU A 156 -22.60 28.90 14.57
C GLU A 156 -23.66 28.85 15.67
N SER A 157 -23.59 27.88 16.59
CA SER A 157 -24.53 27.80 17.71
C SER A 157 -24.45 29.01 18.64
N GLY A 158 -23.28 29.68 18.70
CA GLY A 158 -22.99 30.76 19.64
C GLY A 158 -22.87 30.32 21.10
N ASP A 159 -23.15 29.05 21.43
CA ASP A 159 -22.96 28.50 22.76
C ASP A 159 -21.46 28.31 23.03
N ASP A 160 -20.97 28.83 24.16
CA ASP A 160 -19.55 28.85 24.45
C ASP A 160 -18.92 27.44 24.48
N GLN A 161 -19.65 26.43 24.97
CA GLN A 161 -19.16 25.06 25.04
C GLN A 161 -19.11 24.43 23.64
N GLU A 162 -20.17 24.59 22.86
CA GLU A 162 -20.24 24.06 21.50
C GLU A 162 -19.21 24.74 20.58
N VAL A 163 -19.05 26.06 20.67
CA VAL A 163 -18.01 26.82 19.96
C VAL A 163 -16.62 26.26 20.28
N ASN A 164 -16.32 26.02 21.56
CA ASN A 164 -15.04 25.46 21.97
C ASN A 164 -14.85 24.02 21.45
N ASN A 165 -15.92 23.21 21.44
CA ASN A 165 -15.90 21.86 20.85
C ASN A 165 -15.59 21.91 19.33
N GLY A 166 -16.25 22.82 18.60
CA GLY A 166 -16.02 23.01 17.16
C GLY A 166 -14.59 23.45 16.86
N LEU A 167 -14.07 24.43 17.61
CA LEU A 167 -12.69 24.88 17.46
C LEU A 167 -11.67 23.80 17.86
N SER A 168 -11.96 22.96 18.85
CA SER A 168 -11.11 21.80 19.19
C SER A 168 -11.04 20.81 18.03
N ILE A 169 -12.18 20.46 17.40
CA ILE A 169 -12.19 19.61 16.19
C ILE A 169 -11.32 20.20 15.08
N MET A 170 -11.43 21.51 14.83
CA MET A 170 -10.61 22.17 13.81
C MET A 170 -9.12 22.13 14.16
N ASN A 171 -8.74 22.51 15.38
CA ASN A 171 -7.34 22.63 15.80
C ASN A 171 -6.64 21.27 15.98
N GLU A 172 -7.37 20.26 16.44
CA GLU A 172 -6.79 18.95 16.81
C GLU A 172 -6.89 17.93 15.68
N LEU A 173 -7.88 18.05 14.80
CA LEU A 173 -8.14 17.07 13.74
C LEU A 173 -8.01 17.68 12.34
N VAL A 174 -8.81 18.70 12.01
CA VAL A 174 -8.90 19.19 10.61
C VAL A 174 -7.61 19.87 10.16
N VAL A 175 -7.19 20.94 10.85
CA VAL A 175 -6.00 21.74 10.48
C VAL A 175 -4.74 20.88 10.38
N PRO A 176 -4.44 19.96 11.34
CA PRO A 176 -3.29 19.06 11.22
C PRO A 176 -3.33 18.13 10.00
N CYS A 177 -4.51 17.86 9.44
CA CYS A 177 -4.66 16.98 8.27
C CYS A 177 -4.62 17.72 6.93
N LEU A 178 -4.85 19.04 6.90
CA LEU A 178 -4.88 19.81 5.64
C LEU A 178 -3.60 19.68 4.82
N PRO A 179 -2.39 19.70 5.41
CA PRO A 179 -1.18 19.51 4.63
C PRO A 179 -1.18 18.18 3.87
N LEU A 180 -1.80 17.12 4.40
CA LEU A 180 -1.86 15.79 3.76
C LEU A 180 -2.72 15.76 2.49
N LEU A 181 -3.62 16.73 2.33
CA LEU A 181 -4.40 16.93 1.10
C LEU A 181 -3.60 17.73 0.07
N LEU A 182 -2.67 18.57 0.52
CA LEU A 182 -1.85 19.44 -0.32
C LEU A 182 -0.51 18.81 -0.76
N ILE A 183 -0.19 17.58 -0.30
CA ILE A 183 1.05 16.89 -0.70
C ILE A 183 1.04 16.54 -2.19
N ASP A 184 -0.12 16.14 -2.73
CA ASP A 184 -0.25 15.68 -4.10
C ASP A 184 -0.94 16.75 -4.95
N GLU A 185 -0.14 17.63 -5.55
CA GLU A 185 -0.61 18.75 -6.38
C GLU A 185 -1.47 18.30 -7.58
N LEU A 186 -1.48 17.01 -7.92
CA LEU A 186 -2.29 16.44 -8.99
C LEU A 186 -3.75 16.18 -8.58
N GLU A 187 -4.06 16.09 -7.29
CA GLU A 187 -5.43 15.90 -6.81
C GLU A 187 -6.11 17.26 -6.63
N GLU A 188 -6.58 17.83 -7.74
CA GLU A 188 -7.25 19.14 -7.77
C GLU A 188 -8.44 19.21 -6.79
N LYS A 189 -9.16 18.10 -6.59
CA LYS A 189 -10.28 18.03 -5.65
C LYS A 189 -9.88 18.23 -4.20
N ASP A 190 -8.67 17.80 -3.82
CA ASP A 190 -8.16 18.01 -2.48
C ASP A 190 -7.82 19.48 -2.24
N VAL A 191 -7.17 20.12 -3.21
CA VAL A 191 -6.89 21.56 -3.16
C VAL A 191 -8.18 22.36 -3.05
N VAL A 192 -9.18 22.06 -3.89
CA VAL A 192 -10.50 22.70 -3.84
C VAL A 192 -11.15 22.52 -2.47
N ALA A 193 -11.13 21.31 -1.89
CA ALA A 193 -11.70 21.09 -0.56
C ALA A 193 -10.99 21.89 0.54
N VAL A 194 -9.67 22.07 0.47
CA VAL A 194 -8.94 22.92 1.43
C VAL A 194 -9.36 24.38 1.29
N GLU A 195 -9.46 24.89 0.05
CA GLU A 195 -9.91 26.25 -0.20
C GLU A 195 -11.37 26.47 0.21
N ASP A 196 -12.26 25.51 -0.02
CA ASP A 196 -13.65 25.57 0.43
C ASP A 196 -13.75 25.66 1.96
N MET A 197 -12.93 24.88 2.69
CA MET A 197 -12.84 25.00 4.15
C MET A 197 -12.34 26.38 4.58
N ARG A 198 -11.27 26.90 3.95
CA ARG A 198 -10.74 28.25 4.25
C ARG A 198 -11.78 29.33 4.00
N ASN A 199 -12.43 29.30 2.83
CA ASN A 199 -13.47 30.25 2.43
C ASN A 199 -14.65 30.23 3.40
N ARG A 200 -15.07 29.04 3.85
CA ARG A 200 -16.16 28.89 4.82
C ARG A 200 -15.88 29.63 6.12
N TRP A 201 -14.70 29.44 6.71
CA TRP A 201 -14.34 30.10 7.97
C TRP A 201 -14.06 31.58 7.80
N CYS A 202 -13.42 31.99 6.70
CA CYS A 202 -13.20 33.41 6.39
C CYS A 202 -14.51 34.18 6.18
N SER A 203 -15.55 33.52 5.66
CA SER A 203 -16.84 34.17 5.40
C SER A 203 -17.50 34.75 6.66
N TYR A 204 -17.20 34.22 7.85
CA TYR A 204 -17.71 34.73 9.11
C TYR A 204 -17.20 36.16 9.40
N LEU A 205 -16.01 36.55 8.96
CA LEU A 205 -15.48 37.91 9.18
C LEU A 205 -16.34 39.02 8.56
N GLY A 206 -17.18 38.69 7.57
CA GLY A 206 -18.14 39.61 6.95
C GLY A 206 -19.51 39.63 7.60
N GLN A 207 -19.74 38.85 8.65
CA GLN A 207 -21.03 38.70 9.32
C GLN A 207 -21.03 39.43 10.67
N GLU A 208 -22.21 39.85 11.12
CA GLU A 208 -22.40 40.37 12.48
C GLU A 208 -22.26 39.22 13.49
N MET A 209 -21.41 39.38 14.51
CA MET A 209 -21.17 38.38 15.54
C MET A 209 -20.80 39.02 16.87
N GLU A 210 -20.99 38.27 17.95
CA GLU A 210 -20.58 38.68 19.29
C GLU A 210 -19.05 38.81 19.41
N ALA A 211 -18.58 39.77 20.22
CA ALA A 211 -17.16 40.10 20.32
C ALA A 211 -16.29 38.90 20.79
N ASN A 212 -16.81 38.07 21.69
CA ASN A 212 -16.13 36.86 22.16
C ASN A 212 -15.97 35.81 21.04
N LEU A 213 -16.96 35.67 20.18
CA LEU A 213 -16.94 34.75 19.05
C LEU A 213 -15.98 35.24 17.97
N GLN A 214 -15.96 36.56 17.74
CA GLN A 214 -15.02 37.22 16.84
C GLN A 214 -13.57 37.01 17.28
N GLU A 215 -13.27 37.20 18.55
CA GLU A 215 -11.95 36.96 19.13
C GLU A 215 -11.48 35.52 18.86
N LYS A 216 -12.31 34.53 19.24
CA LYS A 216 -12.02 33.11 19.01
C LYS A 216 -11.80 32.77 17.53
N LEU A 217 -12.58 33.35 16.63
CA LEU A 217 -12.40 33.17 15.18
C LEU A 217 -11.07 33.75 14.71
N THR A 218 -10.74 34.97 15.11
CA THR A 218 -9.51 35.65 14.68
C THR A 218 -8.26 34.98 15.23
N ASP A 219 -8.34 34.33 16.39
CA ASP A 219 -7.26 33.49 16.94
C ASP A 219 -7.07 32.17 16.18
N PHE A 220 -8.16 31.63 15.64
CA PHE A 220 -8.16 30.37 14.92
C PHE A 220 -7.70 30.52 13.46
N LEU A 221 -8.19 31.52 12.73
CA LEU A 221 -8.00 31.68 11.29
C LEU A 221 -6.53 31.61 10.82
N PRO A 222 -5.53 32.21 11.51
CA PRO A 222 -4.14 32.11 11.08
C PRO A 222 -3.65 30.68 10.94
N LYS A 223 -4.10 29.76 11.82
CA LYS A 223 -3.71 28.34 11.80
C LYS A 223 -4.31 27.60 10.60
N LEU A 224 -5.53 27.99 10.19
CA LEU A 224 -6.21 27.41 9.04
C LEU A 224 -5.62 27.89 7.71
N LEU A 225 -5.27 29.18 7.65
CA LEU A 225 -4.73 29.82 6.46
C LEU A 225 -3.26 29.46 6.23
N ASP A 226 -2.46 29.37 7.30
CA ASP A 226 -1.04 28.99 7.23
C ASP A 226 -0.77 27.61 7.85
N CYS A 227 -1.42 26.58 7.32
CA CYS A 227 -1.18 25.19 7.71
C CYS A 227 0.18 24.63 7.21
N SER A 228 0.99 25.44 6.51
CA SER A 228 2.27 25.03 5.91
C SER A 228 3.38 24.81 6.93
N THR A 229 3.24 25.38 8.13
CA THR A 229 4.30 25.46 9.14
C THR A 229 4.31 24.28 10.12
N GLU A 230 3.24 23.46 10.15
CA GLU A 230 3.11 22.33 11.07
C GLU A 230 2.56 21.09 10.37
N ILE A 231 3.36 20.44 9.51
CA ILE A 231 3.07 19.05 9.12
C ILE A 231 3.24 18.18 10.37
N LYS A 232 2.18 18.06 11.18
CA LYS A 232 2.08 17.00 12.17
C LYS A 232 1.98 15.70 11.40
N THR A 233 3.12 15.04 11.21
CA THR A 233 3.13 13.64 10.81
C THR A 233 2.40 12.87 11.90
N PHE A 234 1.21 12.34 11.60
CA PHE A 234 0.55 11.38 12.48
C PHE A 234 1.48 10.18 12.60
N ARG A 235 2.18 10.07 13.75
CA ARG A 235 3.24 9.07 13.92
C ARG A 235 2.69 7.71 14.32
N ASP A 236 1.54 7.70 14.98
CA ASP A 236 0.95 6.49 15.56
C ASP A 236 -0.36 6.13 14.86
N PRO A 237 -0.39 5.04 14.08
CA PRO A 237 -1.60 4.59 13.44
C PRO A 237 -2.58 3.94 14.46
N PRO A 238 -3.89 4.01 14.21
CA PRO A 238 -4.88 3.31 15.03
C PRO A 238 -4.58 1.82 15.16
N LYS A 239 -4.73 1.24 16.36
CA LYS A 239 -4.47 -0.18 16.57
C LYS A 239 -5.45 -1.03 15.77
N LEU A 240 -4.92 -1.93 14.94
CA LEU A 240 -5.75 -2.83 14.15
C LEU A 240 -6.21 -4.06 14.94
N PRO A 241 -7.50 -4.39 14.88
CA PRO A 241 -8.00 -5.68 15.32
C PRO A 241 -7.52 -6.81 14.40
N SER A 242 -7.41 -8.02 14.96
CA SER A 242 -7.05 -9.22 14.19
C SER A 242 -8.29 -9.84 13.58
N TYR A 243 -8.28 -10.03 12.25
CA TYR A 243 -9.36 -10.68 11.52
C TYR A 243 -8.90 -11.94 10.79
N SER A 244 -9.78 -12.94 10.78
CA SER A 244 -9.64 -14.08 9.88
C SER A 244 -9.80 -13.62 8.42
N THR A 245 -9.28 -14.39 7.47
CA THR A 245 -9.43 -14.09 6.04
C THR A 245 -10.90 -13.99 5.63
N ASN A 246 -11.75 -14.87 6.16
CA ASN A 246 -13.18 -14.89 5.85
C ASN A 246 -13.90 -13.66 6.40
N GLU A 247 -13.59 -13.28 7.65
CA GLU A 247 -14.20 -12.10 8.26
C GLU A 247 -13.83 -10.80 7.54
N LEU A 248 -12.54 -10.64 7.19
CA LEU A 248 -12.07 -9.49 6.41
C LEU A 248 -12.79 -9.42 5.06
N TYR A 249 -12.92 -10.57 4.37
CA TYR A 249 -13.63 -10.66 3.09
C TYR A 249 -15.10 -10.24 3.22
N GLU A 250 -15.84 -10.81 4.16
CA GLU A 250 -17.27 -10.53 4.30
C GLU A 250 -17.55 -9.08 4.69
N ARG A 251 -16.76 -8.51 5.60
CA ARG A 251 -16.91 -7.12 6.01
C ARG A 251 -16.53 -6.15 4.89
N PHE A 252 -15.42 -6.39 4.21
CA PHE A 252 -15.01 -5.56 3.08
C PHE A 252 -16.04 -5.62 1.95
N LYS A 253 -16.53 -6.81 1.60
CA LYS A 253 -17.62 -6.98 0.63
C LYS A 253 -18.88 -6.22 1.05
N LYS A 254 -19.29 -6.36 2.32
CA LYS A 254 -20.48 -5.68 2.85
C LYS A 254 -20.35 -4.16 2.73
N VAL A 255 -19.23 -3.58 3.17
CA VAL A 255 -19.06 -2.12 3.14
C VAL A 255 -19.02 -1.61 1.70
N MET A 256 -18.32 -2.29 0.79
CA MET A 256 -18.27 -1.90 -0.62
C MET A 256 -19.65 -1.98 -1.31
N LEU A 257 -20.46 -2.99 -1.00
CA LEU A 257 -21.83 -3.11 -1.53
C LEU A 257 -22.79 -2.04 -1.01
N SER A 258 -22.52 -1.48 0.17
CA SER A 258 -23.30 -0.32 0.66
C SER A 258 -22.91 0.99 -0.01
N LEU A 259 -21.67 1.13 -0.51
CA LEU A 259 -21.25 2.36 -1.20
C LEU A 259 -21.96 2.54 -2.54
N SER A 260 -22.14 1.44 -3.30
CA SER A 260 -22.81 1.44 -4.62
C SER A 260 -24.33 1.69 -4.55
N ARG A 261 -24.91 1.72 -3.35
CA ARG A 261 -26.32 2.02 -3.11
C ARG A 261 -26.56 3.49 -2.71
N THR A 262 -25.50 4.25 -2.47
CA THR A 262 -25.59 5.69 -2.25
C THR A 262 -25.88 6.32 -3.61
N PRO A 263 -27.01 7.01 -3.83
CA PRO A 263 -27.28 7.66 -5.10
C PRO A 263 -26.13 8.63 -5.40
N ALA A 264 -25.67 8.67 -6.64
CA ALA A 264 -24.89 9.79 -7.12
C ALA A 264 -25.66 11.07 -6.76
N ASP A 265 -25.11 11.86 -5.84
CA ASP A 265 -25.72 13.09 -5.43
C ASP A 265 -25.79 13.97 -6.68
N GLY A 266 -27.01 14.36 -7.02
CA GLY A 266 -27.31 15.03 -8.26
C GLY A 266 -27.08 16.53 -8.10
N ARG A 267 -26.33 17.06 -9.07
CA ARG A 267 -26.21 18.46 -9.54
C ARG A 267 -24.84 19.07 -9.36
#